data_AF-Q8MY08-F1
#
_entry.id   AF-Q8MY08-F1
#
_cell.length_a   1.000
_cell.length_b   1.000
_cell.length_c   1.000
_cell.angle_alpha   90.00
_cell.angle_beta   90.00
_cell.angle_gamma   90.00
#
_symmetry.space_group_name_H-M   'P 1'
#
loop_
_entity.id
_entity.type
_entity.pdbx_description
1 polymer ?
#
loop_
_entity_poly.entity_id
_entity_poly.type
_entity_poly.pdbx_seq_one_letter_code
_entity_poly.pdbx_strand_id
1 'polypeptide(L)' 'MNKLFIVALVLALAVATMAHEVYDDVEEPSVPRVRRGYGCPFNQYQCHSHCSGIRGYKGGYCKGLFKQTCNCY' A
#
# COMPACT_ATOMS: atom_id res chain seq x y z
N MET A 1 -14.08 20.75 44.32
CA MET A 1 -13.99 20.22 42.94
C MET A 1 -13.81 18.73 43.04
N ASN A 2 -14.86 17.94 42.81
CA ASN A 2 -14.78 16.49 43.02
C ASN A 2 -13.85 15.92 41.96
N LYS A 3 -12.83 15.16 42.36
CA LYS A 3 -11.85 14.53 41.46
C LYS A 3 -12.53 13.76 40.33
N LEU A 4 -13.72 13.22 40.60
CA LEU A 4 -14.61 12.56 39.64
C LEU A 4 -15.02 13.46 38.46
N PHE A 5 -15.30 14.76 38.68
CA PHE A 5 -15.63 15.69 37.60
C PHE A 5 -14.44 15.94 36.68
N ILE A 6 -13.25 16.05 37.25
CA ILE A 6 -12.02 16.26 36.47
C ILE A 6 -11.75 15.03 35.60
N VAL A 7 -11.88 13.82 36.16
CA VAL A 7 -11.72 12.57 35.41
C VAL A 7 -12.75 12.46 34.29
N ALA A 8 -14.02 12.75 34.55
CA ALA A 8 -15.08 12.70 33.54
C ALA A 8 -14.85 13.71 32.41
N LEU A 9 -14.38 14.91 32.72
CA LEU A 9 -14.12 15.97 31.76
C LEU A 9 -12.92 15.66 30.87
N VAL A 10 -11.83 15.12 31.44
CA VAL A 10 -10.67 14.63 30.67
C VAL A 10 -11.07 13.49 29.73
N LEU A 11 -11.91 12.57 30.20
CA LEU A 11 -12.39 11.44 29.39
C LEU A 11 -13.26 11.93 28.22
N ALA A 12 -14.15 12.88 28.47
CA ALA A 12 -14.98 13.50 27.43
C ALA A 12 -14.15 14.28 26.39
N LEU A 13 -13.15 15.04 26.83
CA LEU A 13 -12.24 15.77 25.94
C LEU A 13 -11.42 14.82 25.05
N ALA A 14 -10.95 13.70 25.61
CA ALA A 14 -10.29 12.66 24.82
C ALA A 14 -11.23 12.17 23.70
N VAL A 15 -12.47 11.77 24.02
CA VAL A 15 -13.46 11.26 23.04
C VAL A 15 -13.83 12.28 21.96
N ALA A 16 -13.74 13.58 22.24
CA ALA A 16 -13.97 14.62 21.23
C ALA A 16 -12.81 14.74 20.22
N THR A 17 -11.57 14.46 20.61
CA THR A 17 -10.41 14.55 19.69
C THR A 17 -10.42 13.52 18.56
N MET A 18 -11.17 12.42 18.71
CA MET A 18 -11.29 11.39 17.66
C MET A 18 -12.23 11.78 16.52
N ALA A 19 -12.90 12.93 16.61
CA ALA A 19 -13.82 13.42 15.58
C ALA A 19 -13.17 14.41 14.59
N HIS A 20 -11.89 14.77 14.78
CA HIS A 20 -11.14 15.61 13.84
C HIS A 20 -10.10 14.80 13.09
N GLU A 21 -10.53 14.09 12.06
CA GLU A 21 -9.64 13.70 10.95
C GLU A 21 -9.87 14.71 9.82
N VAL A 22 -9.05 15.76 9.89
CA VAL A 22 -8.48 16.57 8.82
C VAL A 22 -9.01 16.32 7.40
N TYR A 23 -9.49 17.41 6.80
CA TYR A 23 -9.64 17.60 5.35
C TYR A 23 -8.26 17.39 4.70
N ASP A 24 -8.08 16.33 3.92
CA ASP A 24 -6.88 16.12 3.10
C ASP A 24 -7.33 15.88 1.66
N ASP A 25 -6.82 16.71 0.74
CA ASP A 25 -7.07 16.68 -0.68
C ASP A 25 -7.00 15.26 -1.24
N VAL A 26 -8.11 14.76 -1.79
CA VAL A 26 -8.11 13.49 -2.53
C VAL A 26 -7.47 13.75 -3.90
N GLU A 27 -6.14 13.74 -3.92
CA GLU A 27 -5.39 13.35 -5.10
C GLU A 27 -5.85 11.92 -5.43
N GLU A 28 -6.58 11.79 -6.54
CA GLU A 28 -7.19 10.56 -7.02
C GLU A 28 -6.20 9.39 -6.85
N PRO A 29 -6.41 8.45 -5.89
CA PRO A 29 -5.44 7.43 -5.61
C PRO A 29 -5.39 6.52 -6.83
N SER A 30 -4.37 6.69 -7.67
CA SER A 30 -4.14 5.81 -8.80
C SER A 30 -4.19 4.39 -8.27
N VAL A 31 -5.23 3.64 -8.66
CA VAL A 31 -5.56 2.33 -8.12
C VAL A 31 -4.26 1.55 -7.99
N PRO A 32 -3.87 1.08 -6.79
CA PRO A 32 -2.61 0.37 -6.62
C PRO A 32 -2.59 -0.74 -7.64
N ARG A 33 -1.77 -0.60 -8.69
CA ARG A 33 -1.70 -1.62 -9.73
C ARG A 33 -1.22 -2.86 -9.01
N VAL A 34 -2.13 -3.81 -8.80
CA VAL A 34 -1.81 -5.08 -8.17
C VAL A 34 -0.72 -5.68 -9.06
N ARG A 35 0.54 -5.58 -8.62
CA ARG A 35 1.66 -6.06 -9.39
C ARG A 35 1.58 -7.57 -9.37
N ARG A 36 0.96 -8.14 -10.40
CA ARG A 36 0.88 -9.58 -10.59
C ARG A 36 2.30 -10.12 -10.65
N GLY A 37 2.57 -11.17 -9.88
CA GLY A 37 3.89 -11.77 -9.81
C GLY A 37 4.35 -12.38 -11.14
N TYR A 38 3.46 -12.62 -12.12
CA TYR A 38 3.76 -13.23 -13.42
C TYR A 38 4.77 -14.38 -13.31
N GLY A 39 4.43 -15.40 -12.50
CA GLY A 39 5.27 -16.56 -12.24
C GLY A 39 6.22 -16.40 -11.05
N CYS A 40 6.49 -15.19 -10.58
CA CYS A 40 7.28 -14.96 -9.37
C CYS A 40 6.51 -15.42 -8.11
N PRO A 41 7.18 -16.05 -7.11
CA PRO A 41 8.62 -16.23 -6.98
C PRO A 41 9.22 -17.48 -7.65
N PHE A 42 8.39 -18.45 -8.04
CA PHE A 42 8.86 -19.80 -8.42
C PHE A 42 9.29 -19.93 -9.88
N ASN A 43 8.86 -19.02 -10.75
CA ASN A 43 9.04 -19.10 -12.19
C ASN A 43 9.43 -17.73 -12.77
N GLN A 44 10.71 -17.40 -12.69
CA GLN A 44 11.27 -16.18 -13.28
C GLN A 44 11.20 -16.18 -14.81
N TYR A 45 11.26 -17.36 -15.44
CA TYR A 45 11.16 -17.46 -16.91
C TYR A 45 9.81 -16.95 -17.42
N GLN A 46 8.72 -17.24 -16.70
CA GLN A 46 7.40 -16.72 -17.04
C GLN A 46 7.33 -15.19 -16.94
N CYS A 47 7.94 -14.58 -15.91
CA CYS A 47 8.06 -13.13 -15.80
C CYS A 47 8.89 -12.54 -16.93
N HIS A 48 10.01 -13.17 -17.26
CA HIS A 48 10.89 -12.72 -18.34
C HIS A 48 10.20 -12.76 -19.70
N SER A 49 9.56 -13.89 -20.03
CA SER A 49 8.81 -14.08 -21.27
C SER A 49 7.62 -13.12 -21.39
N HIS A 50 6.89 -12.88 -20.29
CA HIS A 50 5.83 -11.89 -20.23
C HIS A 50 6.34 -10.51 -20.63
N CYS A 51 7.41 -10.04 -19.98
CA CYS A 51 7.95 -8.71 -20.23
C CYS A 51 8.60 -8.59 -21.62
N SER A 52 9.29 -9.61 -22.12
CA SER A 52 9.90 -9.56 -23.46
C SER A 52 8.86 -9.49 -24.59
N GLY A 53 7.62 -9.93 -24.33
CA GLY A 53 6.50 -9.79 -25.26
C GLY A 53 5.88 -8.38 -25.26
N ILE A 54 6.17 -7.55 -24.26
CA ILE A 54 5.68 -6.18 -24.20
C ILE A 54 6.61 -5.27 -25.00
N ARG A 55 6.03 -4.53 -25.95
CA ARG A 55 6.79 -3.61 -26.81
C ARG A 55 7.53 -2.58 -25.96
N GLY A 56 8.85 -2.53 -26.09
CA GLY A 56 9.72 -1.57 -25.40
C GLY A 56 10.45 -2.13 -24.18
N TYR A 57 10.14 -3.34 -23.73
CA TYR A 57 10.88 -4.03 -22.66
C TYR A 57 11.78 -5.11 -23.27
N LYS A 58 12.99 -5.26 -22.72
CA LYS A 58 13.94 -6.31 -23.09
C LYS A 58 13.66 -7.61 -22.34
N GLY A 59 13.01 -7.54 -21.18
CA GLY A 59 12.69 -8.72 -20.38
C GLY A 59 12.22 -8.34 -18.97
N GLY A 60 12.13 -9.34 -18.10
CA GLY A 60 11.64 -9.17 -16.74
C GLY A 60 12.35 -10.03 -15.72
N TYR A 61 12.30 -9.61 -14.45
CA TYR A 61 12.80 -10.38 -13.32
C TYR A 61 11.94 -10.22 -12.06
N CYS A 62 12.03 -11.20 -11.16
CA CYS A 62 11.34 -11.16 -9.87
C CYS A 62 12.10 -10.27 -8.88
N LYS A 63 11.40 -9.29 -8.29
CA LYS A 63 11.93 -8.27 -7.37
C LYS A 63 11.20 -8.32 -6.02
N GLY A 64 11.84 -7.74 -5.01
CA GLY A 64 11.34 -7.66 -3.63
C GLY A 64 11.91 -8.76 -2.75
N LEU A 65 11.78 -8.59 -1.43
CA LEU A 65 12.28 -9.52 -0.41
C LEU A 65 11.80 -10.96 -0.65
N PHE A 66 10.52 -11.12 -0.98
CA PHE A 66 9.92 -12.43 -1.26
C PHE A 66 9.84 -12.76 -2.75
N LYS A 67 10.47 -11.95 -3.61
CA LYS A 67 10.38 -12.09 -5.07
C LYS A 67 8.94 -12.25 -5.58
N GLN A 68 7.97 -11.53 -5.03
CA GLN A 68 6.55 -11.67 -5.44
C GLN A 68 6.15 -10.73 -6.58
N THR A 69 7.06 -9.84 -7.00
CA THR A 69 6.78 -8.81 -7.99
C THR A 69 7.58 -9.05 -9.25
N CYS A 70 6.92 -9.13 -10.41
CA CYS A 70 7.63 -9.08 -11.70
C CYS A 70 7.94 -7.63 -12.07
N ASN A 71 9.19 -7.36 -12.42
CA ASN A 71 9.65 -6.04 -12.86
C ASN A 71 10.20 -6.15 -14.30
N CYS A 72 9.55 -5.47 -15.24
CA CYS A 72 10.01 -5.37 -16.63
C CYS A 72 11.06 -4.27 -16.77
N TYR A 73 12.08 -4.49 -17.60
CA TYR A 73 13.14 -3.54 -17.94
C TYR A 73 13.44 -3.53 -19.43
#